data_AF-V5HD18-F1
#
_entry.id   AF-V5HD18-F1
#
_cell.length_a   1.000
_cell.length_b   1.000
_cell.length_c   1.000
_cell.angle_alpha   90.00
_cell.angle_beta   90.00
_cell.angle_gamma   90.00
#
_symmetry.space_group_name_H-M   'P 1'
#
loop_
_entity.id
_entity.type
_entity.pdbx_description
1 polymer ?
#
loop_
_entity_poly.entity_id
_entity_poly.type
_entity_poly.pdbx_seq_one_letter_code
_entity_poly.pdbx_strand_id
1 'polypeptide(L)'
;MVIHAPSSPTLFMFLWAMLLQRAACGSVSRCQADKLSSCMTKLMQNPHMPFMEGVTELDVINSCNKVNDALACTNEVIVDGCPEEVKRVLPAVQANFGLVRDTLCGKDVLVGIIEFNRCKDAHIMETCRTAARHHENQSSRNETTFFADAKCRAFKTEFDCTLEATVGCPPAAQPGIEARKKFIRGLVALERCPSLGDGGNAGSISAPWNSVILGALCSTLLFPLLYQAFTLQA
;
A
#
# COMPACT_ATOMS: atom_id res chain seq x y z
N MET A 1 64.20 32.98 14.17
CA MET A 1 63.00 32.18 13.80
C MET A 1 62.27 31.85 15.09
N VAL A 2 61.20 32.57 15.40
CA VAL A 2 60.35 32.30 16.57
C VAL A 2 59.17 31.48 16.06
N ILE A 3 59.12 30.21 16.43
CA ILE A 3 57.97 29.35 16.16
C ILE A 3 56.91 29.71 17.21
N HIS A 4 55.89 30.45 16.80
CA HIS A 4 54.70 30.66 17.62
C HIS A 4 53.94 29.35 17.73
N ALA A 5 53.92 28.78 18.93
CA ALA A 5 52.95 27.75 19.29
C ALA A 5 51.55 28.38 19.17
N PRO A 6 50.63 27.81 18.37
CA PRO A 6 49.30 28.37 18.22
C PRO A 6 48.61 28.34 19.58
N SER A 7 48.18 29.51 20.01
CA SER A 7 47.53 29.71 21.30
C SER A 7 46.23 28.90 21.38
N SER A 8 46.03 28.32 22.57
CA SER A 8 44.89 27.52 23.03
C SER A 8 43.48 27.93 22.57
N PRO A 9 43.11 29.21 22.34
CA PRO A 9 41.74 29.55 21.91
C PRO A 9 41.37 29.04 20.52
N THR A 10 42.33 28.88 19.59
CA THR A 10 42.00 28.38 18.24
C THR A 10 41.55 26.92 18.29
N LEU A 11 42.27 26.08 19.03
CA LEU A 11 41.96 24.66 19.21
C LEU A 11 40.64 24.45 19.97
N PHE A 12 40.34 25.32 20.94
CA PHE A 12 39.07 25.34 21.66
C PHE A 12 37.90 25.74 20.75
N MET A 13 38.07 26.76 19.91
CA MET A 13 37.06 27.18 18.94
C MET A 13 36.82 26.12 17.86
N PHE A 14 37.87 25.41 17.40
CA PHE A 14 37.72 24.28 16.47
C PHE A 14 37.00 23.09 17.10
N LEU A 15 37.31 22.74 18.35
CA LEU A 15 36.61 21.69 19.09
C LEU A 15 35.14 22.04 19.34
N TRP A 16 34.85 23.29 19.69
CA TRP A 16 33.49 23.80 19.82
C TRP A 16 32.74 23.81 18.49
N ALA A 17 33.38 24.22 17.40
CA ALA A 17 32.78 24.16 16.07
C ALA A 17 32.48 22.72 15.64
N MET A 18 33.37 21.75 15.96
CA MET A 18 33.12 20.33 15.69
C MET A 18 32.05 19.72 16.60
N LEU A 19 31.96 20.14 17.87
CA LEU A 19 30.89 19.73 18.79
C LEU A 19 29.54 20.33 18.39
N LEU A 20 29.52 21.60 17.96
CA LEU A 20 28.34 22.27 17.41
C LEU A 20 27.93 21.66 16.07
N GLN A 21 28.87 21.28 15.20
CA GLN A 21 28.57 20.53 13.98
C GLN A 21 28.06 19.13 14.28
N ARG A 22 28.54 18.44 15.33
CA ARG A 22 27.98 17.14 15.76
C ARG A 22 26.62 17.27 16.46
N ALA A 23 26.36 18.38 17.15
CA ALA A 23 25.08 18.67 17.78
C ALA A 23 24.02 19.18 16.77
N ALA A 24 24.44 19.95 15.75
CA ALA A 24 23.61 20.41 14.64
C ALA A 24 23.41 19.33 13.56
N CYS A 25 24.38 18.42 13.40
CA CYS A 25 24.20 17.13 12.74
C CYS A 25 23.76 16.05 13.74
N GLY A 26 22.81 16.38 14.63
CA GLY A 26 21.96 15.35 15.20
C GLY A 26 21.44 14.53 14.02
N SER A 27 21.83 13.25 13.98
CA SER A 27 21.67 12.30 12.88
C SER A 27 20.77 12.84 11.76
N VAL A 28 21.33 13.17 10.57
CA VAL A 28 20.50 13.44 9.38
C VAL A 28 19.50 12.31 9.33
N SER A 29 18.26 12.64 9.70
CA SER A 29 17.26 11.63 10.02
C SER A 29 17.05 10.90 8.71
N ARG A 30 17.30 9.58 8.69
CA ARG A 30 17.31 8.84 7.44
C ARG A 30 15.89 8.82 6.90
N CYS A 31 15.71 9.20 5.65
CA CYS A 31 14.46 9.01 4.93
C CYS A 31 14.59 7.87 3.93
N GLN A 32 13.77 6.83 4.06
CA GLN A 32 13.72 5.69 3.15
C GLN A 32 12.39 5.64 2.37
N ALA A 33 11.94 6.78 1.84
CA ALA A 33 10.70 6.86 1.06
C ALA A 33 10.71 5.93 -0.17
N ASP A 34 11.85 5.77 -0.84
CA ASP A 34 11.98 4.84 -1.97
C ASP A 34 11.82 3.38 -1.55
N LYS A 35 12.34 3.01 -0.36
CA LYS A 35 12.16 1.67 0.21
C LYS A 35 10.68 1.44 0.50
N LEU A 36 9.98 2.42 1.09
CA LEU A 36 8.53 2.34 1.33
C LEU A 36 7.76 2.09 0.03
N SER A 37 8.04 2.88 -1.02
CA SER A 37 7.43 2.71 -2.34
C SER A 37 7.69 1.30 -2.91
N SER A 38 8.94 0.83 -2.85
CA SER A 38 9.32 -0.50 -3.30
C SER A 38 8.62 -1.62 -2.53
N CYS A 39 8.50 -1.51 -1.19
CA CYS A 39 7.74 -2.45 -0.37
C CYS A 39 6.27 -2.49 -0.81
N MET A 40 5.69 -1.34 -1.15
CA MET A 40 4.30 -1.23 -1.58
C MET A 40 4.04 -1.86 -2.95
N THR A 41 4.95 -1.70 -3.91
CA THR A 41 4.79 -2.24 -5.26
C THR A 41 4.75 -3.78 -5.30
N LYS A 42 5.42 -4.46 -4.35
CA LYS A 42 5.43 -5.94 -4.29
C LYS A 42 4.05 -6.57 -4.13
N LEU A 43 3.10 -5.86 -3.51
CA LEU A 43 1.74 -6.35 -3.25
C LEU A 43 0.75 -6.00 -4.38
N MET A 44 1.09 -4.98 -5.16
CA MET A 44 0.23 -4.37 -6.19
C MET A 44 0.16 -5.17 -7.49
N GLN A 45 1.10 -6.09 -7.70
CA GLN A 45 1.12 -6.93 -8.88
C GLN A 45 0.13 -8.08 -8.67
N ASN A 46 -1.12 -7.87 -9.11
CA ASN A 46 -2.28 -8.78 -9.07
C ASN A 46 -2.96 -8.97 -7.69
N PRO A 47 -3.66 -7.93 -7.17
CA PRO A 47 -4.41 -8.02 -5.91
C PRO A 47 -5.48 -9.14 -5.89
N HIS A 48 -6.07 -9.49 -7.04
CA HIS A 48 -7.14 -10.49 -7.13
C HIS A 48 -6.64 -11.94 -7.31
N MET A 49 -5.32 -12.15 -7.41
CA MET A 49 -4.70 -13.45 -7.70
C MET A 49 -5.26 -14.62 -6.86
N PRO A 50 -5.49 -14.50 -5.53
CA PRO A 50 -5.94 -15.63 -4.72
C PRO A 50 -7.37 -16.12 -5.04
N PHE A 51 -8.17 -15.29 -5.72
CA PHE A 51 -9.60 -15.53 -5.93
C PHE A 51 -9.96 -15.76 -7.41
N MET A 52 -8.96 -15.97 -8.26
CA MET A 52 -9.15 -16.30 -9.66
C MET A 52 -9.53 -17.78 -9.86
N GLU A 53 -10.03 -18.11 -11.03
CA GLU A 53 -10.27 -19.51 -11.42
C GLU A 53 -8.93 -20.20 -11.73
N GLY A 54 -8.81 -21.49 -11.41
CA GLY A 54 -7.56 -22.24 -11.62
C GLY A 54 -6.44 -21.96 -10.63
N VAL A 55 -6.69 -21.16 -9.58
CA VAL A 55 -5.73 -20.88 -8.50
C VAL A 55 -5.47 -22.14 -7.70
N THR A 56 -4.19 -22.49 -7.56
CA THR A 56 -3.75 -23.63 -6.76
C THR A 56 -3.57 -23.25 -5.30
N GLU A 57 -3.51 -24.24 -4.41
CA GLU A 57 -3.12 -24.03 -3.01
C GLU A 57 -1.77 -23.28 -2.91
N LEU A 58 -0.82 -23.64 -3.77
CA LEU A 58 0.49 -23.01 -3.84
C LEU A 58 0.41 -21.53 -4.20
N ASP A 59 -0.53 -21.13 -5.06
CA ASP A 59 -0.74 -19.72 -5.44
C ASP A 59 -1.27 -18.88 -4.26
N VAL A 60 -2.20 -19.44 -3.47
CA VAL A 60 -2.72 -18.78 -2.27
C VAL A 60 -1.62 -18.65 -1.21
N ILE A 61 -0.82 -19.71 -1.00
CA ILE A 61 0.36 -19.68 -0.10
C ILE A 61 1.36 -18.61 -0.57
N ASN A 62 1.69 -18.58 -1.86
CA ASN A 62 2.60 -17.59 -2.43
C ASN A 62 2.07 -16.15 -2.25
N SER A 63 0.76 -15.96 -2.38
CA SER A 63 0.13 -14.66 -2.14
C SER A 63 0.25 -14.26 -0.66
N CYS A 64 0.02 -15.19 0.27
CA CYS A 64 0.24 -14.93 1.69
C CYS A 64 1.71 -14.57 2.00
N ASN A 65 2.68 -15.31 1.43
CA ASN A 65 4.10 -15.02 1.62
C ASN A 65 4.48 -13.62 1.11
N LYS A 66 3.98 -13.22 -0.07
CA LYS A 66 4.19 -11.86 -0.60
C LYS A 66 3.66 -10.79 0.34
N VAL A 67 2.49 -11.03 0.97
CA VAL A 67 1.91 -10.09 1.95
C VAL A 67 2.77 -9.99 3.20
N ASN A 68 3.24 -11.13 3.72
CA ASN A 68 4.15 -11.17 4.86
C ASN A 68 5.47 -10.46 4.55
N ASP A 69 6.05 -10.67 3.37
CA ASP A 69 7.28 -10.03 2.92
C ASP A 69 7.11 -8.51 2.77
N ALA A 70 5.97 -8.07 2.21
CA ALA A 70 5.66 -6.65 2.08
C ALA A 70 5.48 -5.99 3.47
N LEU A 71 4.78 -6.65 4.39
CA LEU A 71 4.60 -6.18 5.77
C LEU A 71 5.96 -6.10 6.51
N ALA A 72 6.77 -7.14 6.43
CA ALA A 72 8.11 -7.16 7.01
C ALA A 72 9.00 -6.05 6.44
N CYS A 73 8.99 -5.88 5.12
CA CYS A 73 9.69 -4.81 4.42
C CYS A 73 9.29 -3.42 4.96
N THR A 74 7.99 -3.18 5.16
CA THR A 74 7.49 -1.90 5.70
C THR A 74 7.84 -1.67 7.17
N ASN A 75 7.96 -2.72 7.97
CA ASN A 75 8.36 -2.60 9.38
C ASN A 75 9.82 -2.14 9.55
N GLU A 76 10.66 -2.36 8.54
CA GLU A 76 12.05 -1.95 8.52
C GLU A 76 12.30 -0.60 7.84
N VAL A 77 11.25 0.13 7.44
CA VAL A 77 11.40 1.43 6.79
C VAL A 77 11.65 2.51 7.84
N ILE A 78 12.73 3.26 7.68
CA ILE A 78 13.04 4.43 8.51
C ILE A 78 12.48 5.70 7.85
N VAL A 79 11.60 6.42 8.54
CA VAL A 79 10.93 7.63 8.04
C VAL A 79 11.20 8.89 8.86
N ASP A 80 12.09 8.83 9.86
CA ASP A 80 12.32 9.93 10.81
C ASP A 80 12.66 11.26 10.12
N GLY A 81 13.36 11.20 8.98
CA GLY A 81 13.70 12.39 8.19
C GLY A 81 12.90 12.58 6.92
N CYS A 82 11.85 11.80 6.73
CA CYS A 82 10.96 12.01 5.60
C CYS A 82 10.01 13.20 5.86
N PRO A 83 9.39 13.73 4.79
CA PRO A 83 8.26 14.65 4.93
C PRO A 83 7.14 14.06 5.81
N GLU A 84 6.39 14.92 6.49
CA GLU A 84 5.31 14.50 7.38
C GLU A 84 4.24 13.66 6.67
N GLU A 85 4.05 13.88 5.37
CA GLU A 85 3.17 13.07 4.52
C GLU A 85 3.60 11.60 4.51
N VAL A 86 4.90 11.33 4.34
CA VAL A 86 5.45 9.97 4.30
C VAL A 86 5.38 9.32 5.68
N LYS A 87 5.68 10.08 6.74
CA LYS A 87 5.58 9.60 8.13
C LYS A 87 4.14 9.20 8.48
N ARG A 88 3.15 10.00 8.08
CA ARG A 88 1.72 9.70 8.32
C ARG A 88 1.24 8.50 7.52
N VAL A 89 1.84 8.24 6.36
CA VAL A 89 1.45 7.12 5.51
C VAL A 89 1.90 5.77 6.07
N LEU A 90 3.13 5.66 6.58
CA LEU A 90 3.70 4.37 6.96
C LEU A 90 2.78 3.53 7.90
N PRO A 91 2.20 4.09 8.97
CA PRO A 91 1.27 3.35 9.83
C PRO A 91 0.03 2.85 9.08
N ALA A 92 -0.51 3.65 8.15
CA ALA A 92 -1.67 3.25 7.36
C ALA A 92 -1.32 2.08 6.41
N VAL A 93 -0.13 2.11 5.79
CA VAL A 93 0.35 1.00 4.95
C VAL A 93 0.51 -0.28 5.76
N GLN A 94 1.15 -0.20 6.93
CA GLN A 94 1.34 -1.35 7.83
C GLN A 94 -0.01 -1.93 8.29
N ALA A 95 -0.95 -1.08 8.69
CA ALA A 95 -2.30 -1.51 9.08
C ALA A 95 -3.04 -2.20 7.93
N ASN A 96 -2.96 -1.64 6.72
CA ASN A 96 -3.56 -2.22 5.53
C ASN A 96 -2.96 -3.59 5.18
N PHE A 97 -1.64 -3.73 5.23
CA PHE A 97 -0.95 -5.00 4.99
C PHE A 97 -1.27 -6.05 6.06
N GLY A 98 -1.36 -5.63 7.32
CA GLY A 98 -1.85 -6.47 8.40
C GLY A 98 -3.26 -6.99 8.13
N LEU A 99 -4.16 -6.13 7.64
CA LEU A 99 -5.51 -6.54 7.30
C LEU A 99 -5.56 -7.53 6.12
N VAL A 100 -4.80 -7.27 5.06
CA VAL A 100 -4.71 -8.18 3.91
C VAL A 100 -4.15 -9.54 4.36
N ARG A 101 -3.12 -9.54 5.22
CA ARG A 101 -2.57 -10.77 5.81
C ARG A 101 -3.65 -11.52 6.58
N ASP A 102 -4.36 -10.85 7.48
CA ASP A 102 -5.39 -11.49 8.31
C ASP A 102 -6.57 -12.01 7.47
N THR A 103 -6.79 -11.42 6.29
CA THR A 103 -7.81 -11.83 5.32
C THR A 103 -7.37 -13.01 4.45
N LEU A 104 -6.07 -13.27 4.28
CA LEU A 104 -5.55 -14.26 3.32
C LEU A 104 -4.75 -15.41 3.95
N CYS A 105 -4.08 -15.17 5.08
CA CYS A 105 -3.05 -16.06 5.63
C CYS A 105 -3.53 -16.98 6.75
N GLY A 106 -4.83 -17.01 7.06
CA GLY A 106 -5.38 -17.95 8.04
C GLY A 106 -5.43 -19.37 7.48
N LYS A 107 -5.18 -20.39 8.31
CA LYS A 107 -5.26 -21.80 7.87
C LYS A 107 -6.67 -22.16 7.36
N ASP A 108 -7.71 -21.72 8.07
CA ASP A 108 -9.10 -21.93 7.65
C ASP A 108 -9.48 -21.09 6.42
N VAL A 109 -8.81 -19.94 6.25
CA VAL A 109 -8.97 -19.08 5.08
C VAL A 109 -8.38 -19.73 3.84
N LEU A 110 -7.20 -20.37 3.93
CA LEU A 110 -6.58 -21.07 2.81
C LEU A 110 -7.53 -22.15 2.25
N VAL A 111 -8.02 -23.03 3.13
CA VAL A 111 -9.00 -24.07 2.76
C VAL A 111 -10.26 -23.43 2.19
N GLY A 112 -10.77 -22.39 2.85
CA GLY A 112 -11.95 -21.68 2.40
C GLY A 112 -11.82 -21.03 1.02
N ILE A 113 -10.66 -20.46 0.68
CA ILE A 113 -10.39 -19.87 -0.63
C ILE A 113 -10.38 -20.95 -1.71
N ILE A 114 -9.79 -22.12 -1.44
CA ILE A 114 -9.77 -23.25 -2.36
C ILE A 114 -11.21 -23.74 -2.62
N GLU A 115 -11.99 -23.94 -1.56
CA GLU A 115 -13.39 -24.36 -1.67
C GLU A 115 -14.27 -23.29 -2.34
N PHE A 116 -14.05 -22.01 -2.06
CA PHE A 116 -14.67 -20.89 -2.76
C PHE A 116 -14.38 -20.94 -4.26
N ASN A 117 -13.11 -21.12 -4.65
CA ASN A 117 -12.72 -21.16 -6.05
C ASN A 117 -13.29 -22.38 -6.79
N ARG A 118 -13.46 -23.51 -6.10
CA ARG A 118 -14.08 -24.73 -6.64
C ARG A 118 -15.59 -24.63 -6.76
N CYS A 119 -16.24 -23.94 -5.82
CA CYS A 119 -17.68 -23.88 -5.73
C CYS A 119 -18.32 -22.78 -6.58
N LYS A 120 -17.68 -21.60 -6.65
CA LYS A 120 -18.29 -20.43 -7.28
C LYS A 120 -18.74 -20.73 -8.70
N ASP A 121 -19.89 -20.20 -9.09
CA ASP A 121 -20.37 -20.30 -10.46
C ASP A 121 -19.44 -19.50 -11.39
N ALA A 122 -18.66 -20.23 -12.20
CA ALA A 122 -17.69 -19.64 -13.11
C ALA A 122 -18.34 -18.77 -14.18
N HIS A 123 -19.56 -19.10 -14.62
CA HIS A 123 -20.27 -18.34 -15.64
C HIS A 123 -20.74 -16.99 -15.09
N ILE A 124 -21.30 -16.97 -13.88
CA ILE A 124 -21.66 -15.72 -13.19
C ILE A 124 -20.41 -14.87 -13.00
N MET A 125 -19.32 -15.45 -12.46
CA MET A 125 -18.07 -14.71 -12.23
C MET A 125 -17.49 -14.11 -13.51
N GLU A 126 -17.53 -14.81 -14.64
CA GLU A 126 -16.99 -14.28 -15.90
C GLU A 126 -17.88 -13.19 -16.52
N THR A 127 -19.21 -13.38 -16.46
CA THR A 127 -20.18 -12.35 -16.87
C THR A 127 -19.94 -11.07 -16.07
N CYS A 128 -19.69 -11.22 -14.77
CA CYS A 128 -19.41 -10.13 -13.87
C CYS A 128 -18.07 -9.43 -14.13
N ARG A 129 -16.99 -10.18 -14.40
CA ARG A 129 -15.72 -9.58 -14.82
C ARG A 129 -15.89 -8.77 -16.10
N THR A 130 -16.67 -9.26 -17.05
CA THR A 130 -16.96 -8.56 -18.29
C THR A 130 -17.72 -7.26 -18.02
N ALA A 131 -18.75 -7.29 -17.17
CA ALA A 131 -19.48 -6.10 -16.75
C ALA A 131 -18.60 -5.08 -15.99
N ALA A 132 -17.75 -5.53 -15.08
CA ALA A 132 -16.80 -4.69 -14.36
C ALA A 132 -15.81 -4.00 -15.31
N ARG A 133 -15.22 -4.76 -16.26
CA ARG A 133 -14.35 -4.21 -17.32
C ARG A 133 -15.07 -3.19 -18.20
N HIS A 134 -16.36 -3.37 -18.48
CA HIS A 134 -17.13 -2.38 -19.24
C HIS A 134 -17.24 -1.05 -18.49
N HIS A 135 -17.43 -1.07 -17.16
CA HIS A 135 -17.40 0.17 -16.37
C HIS A 135 -16.03 0.84 -16.41
N GLU A 136 -14.94 0.07 -16.22
CA GLU A 136 -13.57 0.60 -16.30
C GLU A 136 -13.26 1.21 -17.68
N ASN A 137 -13.67 0.56 -18.76
CA ASN A 137 -13.41 1.04 -20.13
C ASN A 137 -14.25 2.27 -20.50
N GLN A 138 -15.46 2.44 -19.93
CA GLN A 138 -16.24 3.67 -20.09
C GLN A 138 -15.53 4.88 -19.47
N SER A 139 -14.71 4.65 -18.45
CA SER A 139 -13.93 5.68 -17.77
C SER A 139 -12.84 6.32 -18.63
N SER A 140 -12.38 5.65 -19.68
CA SER A 140 -11.33 6.15 -20.57
C SER A 140 -11.81 7.28 -21.51
N ARG A 141 -13.13 7.55 -21.57
CA ARG A 141 -13.70 8.47 -22.56
C ARG A 141 -14.10 9.85 -22.03
N ASN A 142 -14.15 10.10 -20.71
CA ASN A 142 -14.54 11.40 -20.14
C ASN A 142 -13.82 11.74 -18.83
N GLU A 143 -13.58 13.04 -18.61
CA GLU A 143 -12.76 13.64 -17.55
C GLU A 143 -13.06 13.16 -16.11
N THR A 144 -11.95 13.07 -15.35
CA THR A 144 -11.68 12.80 -13.93
C THR A 144 -12.81 12.54 -12.91
N THR A 145 -13.96 13.20 -12.95
CA THR A 145 -15.10 12.89 -12.05
C THR A 145 -15.82 11.59 -12.41
N PHE A 146 -15.77 11.18 -13.68
CA PHE A 146 -16.36 9.92 -14.14
C PHE A 146 -15.50 8.68 -13.76
N PHE A 147 -14.22 8.91 -13.42
CA PHE A 147 -13.24 7.83 -13.23
C PHE A 147 -13.34 7.13 -11.88
N ALA A 148 -13.52 7.89 -10.80
CA ALA A 148 -13.79 7.32 -9.49
C ALA A 148 -15.13 6.55 -9.49
N ASP A 149 -16.15 7.13 -10.14
CA ASP A 149 -17.49 6.56 -10.23
C ASP A 149 -17.54 5.23 -11.01
N ALA A 150 -16.77 5.13 -12.11
CA ALA A 150 -16.61 3.87 -12.86
C ALA A 150 -15.96 2.74 -12.05
N LYS A 151 -14.88 3.03 -11.31
CA LYS A 151 -14.22 2.06 -10.42
C LYS A 151 -15.14 1.61 -9.29
N CYS A 152 -15.85 2.55 -8.66
CA CYS A 152 -16.78 2.23 -7.59
C CYS A 152 -17.92 1.32 -8.07
N ARG A 153 -18.44 1.56 -9.28
CA ARG A 153 -19.38 0.64 -9.92
C ARG A 153 -18.77 -0.74 -10.16
N ALA A 154 -17.53 -0.80 -10.68
CA ALA A 154 -16.86 -2.08 -10.89
C ALA A 154 -16.73 -2.90 -9.60
N PHE A 155 -16.29 -2.29 -8.49
CA PHE A 155 -16.20 -3.00 -7.20
C PHE A 155 -17.56 -3.41 -6.65
N LYS A 156 -18.59 -2.57 -6.80
CA LYS A 156 -19.96 -2.93 -6.40
C LYS A 156 -20.44 -4.14 -7.19
N THR A 157 -20.26 -4.14 -8.51
CA THR A 157 -20.57 -5.27 -9.38
C THR A 157 -19.82 -6.51 -8.94
N GLU A 158 -18.51 -6.44 -8.68
CA GLU A 158 -17.75 -7.59 -8.18
C GLU A 158 -18.27 -8.14 -6.85
N PHE A 159 -18.71 -7.26 -5.94
CA PHE A 159 -19.26 -7.67 -4.66
C PHE A 159 -20.60 -8.39 -4.81
N ASP A 160 -21.55 -7.78 -5.55
CA ASP A 160 -22.87 -8.35 -5.80
C ASP A 160 -22.74 -9.71 -6.50
N CYS A 161 -21.83 -9.81 -7.47
CA CYS A 161 -21.52 -11.06 -8.16
C CYS A 161 -20.87 -12.11 -7.28
N THR A 162 -20.04 -11.73 -6.32
CA THR A 162 -19.49 -12.67 -5.34
C THR A 162 -20.63 -13.31 -4.53
N LEU A 163 -21.65 -12.53 -4.15
CA LEU A 163 -22.81 -13.04 -3.42
C LEU A 163 -23.62 -14.01 -4.29
N GLU A 164 -23.88 -13.63 -5.54
CA GLU A 164 -24.68 -14.45 -6.46
C GLU A 164 -23.96 -15.75 -6.86
N ALA A 165 -22.68 -15.66 -7.24
CA ALA A 165 -21.89 -16.81 -7.68
C ALA A 165 -21.62 -17.84 -6.57
N THR A 166 -21.89 -17.50 -5.31
CA THR A 166 -21.62 -18.38 -4.17
C THR A 166 -22.89 -18.94 -3.52
N VAL A 167 -24.05 -18.69 -4.13
CA VAL A 167 -25.32 -19.30 -3.71
C VAL A 167 -25.20 -20.83 -3.79
N GLY A 168 -25.51 -21.50 -2.68
CA GLY A 168 -25.44 -22.96 -2.58
C GLY A 168 -24.06 -23.53 -2.26
N CYS A 169 -23.05 -22.68 -2.03
CA CYS A 169 -21.73 -23.17 -1.65
C CYS A 169 -21.69 -23.88 -0.29
N PRO A 170 -20.83 -24.90 -0.13
CA PRO A 170 -20.74 -25.66 1.11
C PRO A 170 -20.19 -24.80 2.25
N PRO A 171 -20.45 -25.17 3.52
CA PRO A 171 -19.91 -24.45 4.69
C PRO A 171 -18.39 -24.29 4.66
N ALA A 172 -17.66 -25.24 4.08
CA ALA A 172 -16.21 -25.19 3.95
C ALA A 172 -15.72 -24.00 3.10
N ALA A 173 -16.54 -23.47 2.18
CA ALA A 173 -16.20 -22.29 1.36
C ALA A 173 -16.41 -20.96 2.11
N GLN A 174 -17.13 -20.95 3.23
CA GLN A 174 -17.50 -19.70 3.93
C GLN A 174 -16.31 -18.83 4.36
N PRO A 175 -15.20 -19.39 4.90
CA PRO A 175 -14.03 -18.57 5.20
C PRO A 175 -13.47 -17.86 3.96
N GLY A 176 -13.50 -18.50 2.78
CA GLY A 176 -13.06 -17.90 1.51
C GLY A 176 -14.03 -16.86 0.96
N ILE A 177 -15.33 -17.09 1.09
CA ILE A 177 -16.38 -16.12 0.72
C ILE A 177 -16.22 -14.84 1.56
N GLU A 178 -16.06 -14.99 2.88
CA GLU A 178 -15.84 -13.83 3.77
C GLU A 178 -14.50 -13.15 3.52
N ALA A 179 -13.44 -13.90 3.20
CA ALA A 179 -12.17 -13.33 2.78
C ALA A 179 -12.31 -12.47 1.51
N ARG A 180 -13.01 -12.97 0.48
CA ARG A 180 -13.28 -12.23 -0.76
C ARG A 180 -14.10 -10.96 -0.48
N LYS A 181 -15.15 -11.05 0.34
CA LYS A 181 -15.99 -9.91 0.72
C LYS A 181 -15.19 -8.83 1.45
N LYS A 182 -14.38 -9.21 2.45
CA LYS A 182 -13.48 -8.29 3.16
C LYS A 182 -12.49 -7.63 2.22
N PHE A 183 -11.93 -8.40 1.29
CA PHE A 183 -11.00 -7.91 0.29
C PHE A 183 -11.62 -6.82 -0.60
N ILE A 184 -12.80 -7.08 -1.20
CA ILE A 184 -13.49 -6.10 -2.04
C ILE A 184 -13.88 -4.85 -1.24
N ARG A 185 -14.37 -5.00 -0.01
CA ARG A 185 -14.68 -3.85 0.87
C ARG A 185 -13.44 -3.00 1.16
N GLY A 186 -12.28 -3.64 1.30
CA GLY A 186 -11.00 -2.95 1.39
C GLY A 186 -10.71 -2.08 0.16
N LEU A 187 -10.90 -2.63 -1.05
CA LEU A 187 -10.72 -1.88 -2.29
C LEU A 187 -11.70 -0.70 -2.44
N VAL A 188 -12.97 -0.90 -2.05
CA VAL A 188 -13.98 0.17 -2.01
C VAL A 188 -13.58 1.30 -1.07
N ALA A 189 -13.08 0.97 0.13
CA ALA A 189 -12.63 1.96 1.09
C ALA A 189 -11.39 2.73 0.60
N LEU A 190 -10.48 2.03 -0.09
CA LEU A 190 -9.28 2.61 -0.70
C LEU A 190 -9.67 3.68 -1.74
N GLU A 191 -10.63 3.36 -2.60
CA GLU A 191 -11.04 4.24 -3.70
C GLU A 191 -12.11 5.25 -3.26
N ARG A 192 -12.37 5.36 -1.94
CA ARG A 192 -13.34 6.27 -1.31
C ARG A 192 -14.74 6.16 -1.91
N CYS A 193 -15.12 4.94 -2.28
CA CYS A 193 -16.43 4.62 -2.82
C CYS A 193 -17.51 4.63 -1.73
N PRO A 194 -18.80 4.81 -2.09
CA PRO A 194 -19.90 4.59 -1.15
C PRO A 194 -19.84 3.19 -0.53
N SER A 195 -20.20 3.08 0.75
CA SER A 195 -20.19 1.79 1.44
C SER A 195 -21.12 0.79 0.77
N LEU A 196 -20.62 -0.41 0.52
CA LEU A 196 -21.45 -1.56 0.16
C LEU A 196 -22.23 -1.97 1.42
N GLY A 197 -23.56 -1.98 1.37
CA GLY A 197 -24.42 -2.30 2.52
C GLY A 197 -24.09 -3.64 3.22
N ASP A 198 -24.67 -3.83 4.42
CA ASP A 198 -24.44 -4.91 5.41
C ASP A 198 -23.08 -4.85 6.15
N GLY A 199 -22.93 -3.81 6.97
CA GLY A 199 -22.95 -3.94 8.44
C GLY A 199 -21.91 -4.79 9.18
N GLY A 200 -20.92 -5.37 8.50
CA GLY A 200 -19.78 -5.98 9.16
C GLY A 200 -18.65 -4.98 9.32
N ASN A 201 -18.06 -4.87 10.52
CA ASN A 201 -16.74 -4.27 10.75
C ASN A 201 -15.67 -5.06 9.97
N ALA A 202 -15.67 -4.96 8.64
CA ALA A 202 -14.53 -5.31 7.82
C ALA A 202 -13.54 -4.17 8.02
N GLY A 203 -12.37 -4.45 8.58
CA GLY A 203 -11.36 -3.41 8.70
C GLY A 203 -11.09 -2.83 7.32
N SER A 204 -11.30 -1.53 7.18
CA SER A 204 -11.20 -0.82 5.91
C SER A 204 -9.73 -0.64 5.55
N ILE A 205 -9.35 -0.99 4.32
CA ILE A 205 -8.05 -0.58 3.76
C ILE A 205 -8.17 0.91 3.43
N SER A 206 -7.54 1.78 4.20
CA SER A 206 -7.50 3.22 3.91
C SER A 206 -6.54 3.50 2.76
N ALA A 207 -6.70 4.58 1.97
CA ALA A 207 -5.76 4.90 0.89
C ALA A 207 -4.63 5.86 1.30
N PRO A 208 -3.37 5.40 1.37
CA PRO A 208 -2.22 6.29 1.53
C PRO A 208 -1.70 6.91 0.22
N TRP A 209 -2.19 6.48 -0.96
CA TRP A 209 -1.35 6.47 -2.17
C TRP A 209 -1.17 7.82 -2.87
N ASN A 210 -2.20 8.67 -2.89
CA ASN A 210 -2.07 9.99 -3.51
C ASN A 210 -0.99 10.83 -2.80
N SER A 211 -0.79 10.62 -1.50
CA SER A 211 0.20 11.35 -0.69
C SER A 211 1.62 10.80 -0.84
N VAL A 212 1.81 9.50 -1.09
CA VAL A 212 3.15 8.89 -1.25
C VAL A 212 3.79 9.25 -2.57
N ILE A 213 3.02 9.18 -3.66
CA ILE A 213 3.55 9.47 -5.01
C ILE A 213 3.92 10.96 -5.10
N LEU A 214 3.06 11.84 -4.56
CA LEU A 214 3.36 13.28 -4.47
C LEU A 214 4.52 13.58 -3.51
N GLY A 215 4.62 12.89 -2.36
CA GLY A 215 5.72 13.07 -1.41
C GLY A 215 7.08 12.59 -1.95
N ALA A 216 7.10 11.47 -2.68
CA ALA A 216 8.30 10.95 -3.35
C ALA A 216 8.73 11.86 -4.51
N LEU A 217 7.79 12.38 -5.30
CA LEU A 217 8.06 13.35 -6.36
C LEU A 217 8.56 14.69 -5.78
N CYS A 218 8.00 15.17 -4.67
CA CYS A 218 8.50 16.36 -3.99
C CYS A 218 9.93 16.17 -3.47
N SER A 219 10.23 15.01 -2.87
CA SER A 219 11.57 14.74 -2.30
C SER A 219 12.63 14.53 -3.37
N THR A 220 12.27 14.02 -4.54
CA THR A 220 13.20 13.76 -5.65
C THR A 220 13.36 14.95 -6.59
N LEU A 221 12.35 15.81 -6.76
CA LEU A 221 12.40 16.94 -7.70
C LEU A 221 12.69 18.30 -7.04
N LEU A 222 12.15 18.59 -5.84
CA LEU A 222 12.32 19.92 -5.21
C LEU A 222 13.62 20.06 -4.43
N PHE A 223 14.13 18.97 -3.83
CA PHE A 223 15.36 19.01 -3.05
C PHE A 223 16.61 19.33 -3.90
N PRO A 224 16.80 18.73 -5.10
CA PRO A 224 17.91 19.09 -5.97
C PRO A 224 17.82 20.51 -6.54
N LEU A 225 16.61 20.99 -6.86
CA LEU A 225 16.38 22.33 -7.41
C LEU A 225 16.67 23.43 -6.38
N LEU A 226 16.30 23.22 -5.11
CA LEU A 226 16.65 24.14 -4.03
C LEU A 226 18.15 24.12 -3.73
N TYR A 227 18.80 22.95 -3.82
CA TYR A 227 20.25 22.85 -3.60
C TYR A 227 21.06 23.55 -4.70
N GLN A 228 20.63 23.44 -5.96
CA GLN A 228 21.27 24.12 -7.08
C GLN A 228 21.08 25.65 -7.05
N ALA A 229 19.92 26.13 -6.58
CA ALA A 229 19.66 27.56 -6.44
C ALA A 229 20.59 28.23 -5.41
N PHE A 230 20.91 27.55 -4.31
CA PHE A 230 21.85 28.07 -3.31
C PHE A 230 23.32 28.07 -3.75
N THR A 231 23.72 27.15 -4.64
CA THR A 231 25.10 27.12 -5.17
C THR A 231 25.38 28.12 -6.29
N LEU A 232 24.35 28.74 -6.88
CA LEU A 232 24.51 29.77 -7.92
C LEU A 232 24.53 31.21 -7.37
N GLN A 233 24.37 31.39 -6.06
CA GLN A 233 24.42 32.69 -5.38
C GLN A 233 25.63 32.87 -4.44
N ALA A 234 26.61 31.95 -4.48
CA ALA A 234 27.85 32.02 -3.71
C ALA A 234 29.06 32.32 -4.60
#